data_AF-A0A6L9IWA8-F1
#
_entry.id   AF-A0A6L9IWA8-F1
#
_cell.length_a   1.000
_cell.length_b   1.000
_cell.length_c   1.000
_cell.angle_alpha   90.00
_cell.angle_beta   90.00
_cell.angle_gamma   90.00
#
_symmetry.space_group_name_H-M   'P 1'
#
loop_
_entity.id
_entity.type
_entity.pdbx_description
1 polymer ?
#
loop_
_entity_poly.entity_id
_entity_poly.type
_entity_poly.pdbx_seq_one_letter_code
_entity_poly.pdbx_strand_id
1 'polypeptide(L)'
;MDGIFGVGLMEVVIILLAIFIIGGPENTAKWARELGRWVGKARRMWSEAVAEMEKDLGPEGKELLDTTRQITQATREVKTMKPARKLLAESTGLVNDVAKEVEGQAPEPPSSNGTGHTP
;
A
#
# COMPACT_ATOMS: atom_id res chain seq x y z
N MET A 1 6.28 9.17 16.28
CA MET A 1 5.70 9.98 15.19
C MET A 1 4.34 9.38 14.93
N ASP A 2 3.36 9.79 15.72
CA ASP A 2 2.01 9.24 15.63
C ASP A 2 1.26 10.06 14.60
N GLY A 3 0.88 9.43 13.50
CA GLY A 3 0.14 10.08 12.42
C GLY A 3 -1.25 10.54 12.88
N ILE A 4 -1.95 11.26 12.00
CA ILE A 4 -3.28 11.87 12.22
C ILE A 4 -4.39 10.90 12.69
N PHE A 5 -4.13 9.59 12.78
CA PHE A 5 -5.04 8.56 13.29
C PHE A 5 -4.39 7.56 14.27
N GLY A 6 -3.25 7.89 14.89
CA GLY A 6 -2.45 6.89 15.63
C GLY A 6 -1.80 5.83 14.74
N VAL A 7 -2.10 5.86 13.44
CA VAL A 7 -1.60 4.95 12.41
C VAL A 7 -0.44 5.60 11.68
N GLY A 8 0.74 4.97 11.77
CA GLY A 8 1.94 5.38 11.02
C GLY A 8 1.94 4.86 9.58
N LEU A 9 2.80 5.42 8.71
CA LEU A 9 2.98 4.90 7.34
C LEU A 9 3.33 3.41 7.34
N MET A 10 4.17 2.97 8.28
CA MET A 10 4.54 1.57 8.45
C MET A 10 3.36 0.67 8.83
N GLU A 11 2.42 1.18 9.62
CA GLU A 11 1.25 0.43 10.03
C GLU A 11 0.27 0.24 8.87
N VAL A 12 0.12 1.24 8.00
CA VAL A 12 -0.64 1.07 6.75
C VAL A 12 -0.03 -0.03 5.89
N VAL A 13 1.31 -0.10 5.78
CA VAL A 13 1.98 -1.18 5.03
C VAL A 13 1.71 -2.55 5.65
N ILE A 14 1.76 -2.67 6.97
CA ILE A 14 1.44 -3.92 7.69
C ILE A 14 -0.01 -4.34 7.44
N ILE A 15 -0.96 -3.40 7.51
CA ILE A 15 -2.38 -3.67 7.22
C ILE A 15 -2.56 -4.12 5.77
N LEU A 16 -1.90 -3.45 4.81
CA LEU A 16 -1.94 -3.85 3.40
C LEU A 16 -1.39 -5.26 3.20
N LEU A 17 -0.29 -5.60 3.87
CA LEU A 17 0.29 -6.94 3.81
C LEU A 17 -0.64 -7.98 4.44
N ALA A 18 -1.28 -7.68 5.56
CA ALA A 18 -2.26 -8.58 6.19
C ALA A 18 -3.45 -8.84 5.27
N ILE A 19 -4.04 -7.81 4.67
CA ILE A 19 -5.13 -7.95 3.70
C ILE A 19 -4.67 -8.75 2.47
N PHE A 20 -3.42 -8.57 2.05
CA PHE A 20 -2.84 -9.30 0.92
C PHE A 20 -2.60 -10.78 1.22
N ILE A 21 -2.18 -11.13 2.44
CA ILE A 21 -1.99 -12.52 2.87
C ILE A 21 -3.35 -13.21 3.05
N ILE A 22 -4.28 -12.55 3.73
CA ILE A 22 -5.62 -13.12 4.04
C ILE A 22 -6.48 -13.21 2.78
N GLY A 23 -6.53 -12.15 1.99
CA GLY A 23 -7.32 -12.08 0.77
C GLY A 23 -6.64 -12.73 -0.42
N GLY A 24 -5.32 -12.84 -0.41
CA GLY A 24 -4.51 -13.21 -1.57
C GLY A 24 -4.33 -12.05 -2.56
N PRO A 25 -3.24 -12.08 -3.36
CA PRO A 25 -2.88 -11.03 -4.33
C PRO A 25 -4.01 -10.66 -5.28
N GLU A 26 -4.78 -11.65 -5.72
CA GLU A 26 -5.83 -11.46 -6.71
C GLU A 26 -7.03 -10.68 -6.15
N ASN A 27 -7.40 -10.90 -4.89
CA ASN A 27 -8.63 -10.34 -4.33
C ASN A 27 -8.41 -8.93 -3.79
N THR A 28 -7.29 -8.67 -3.11
CA THR A 28 -6.94 -7.33 -2.66
C THR A 28 -6.82 -6.36 -3.85
N ALA A 29 -6.23 -6.82 -4.96
CA ALA A 29 -6.15 -6.04 -6.19
C ALA A 29 -7.52 -5.88 -6.90
N LYS A 30 -8.44 -6.85 -6.79
CA LYS A 30 -9.83 -6.69 -7.26
C LYS A 30 -10.54 -5.58 -6.47
N TRP A 31 -10.46 -5.61 -5.14
CA TRP A 31 -11.10 -4.62 -4.27
C TRP A 31 -10.50 -3.22 -4.44
N ALA A 32 -9.18 -3.10 -4.60
CA ALA A 32 -8.54 -1.82 -4.89
C ALA A 32 -9.03 -1.19 -6.21
N ARG A 33 -9.24 -2.02 -7.26
CA ARG A 33 -9.79 -1.54 -8.53
C ARG A 33 -11.23 -1.06 -8.41
N GLU A 34 -12.04 -1.76 -7.62
CA GLU A 34 -13.42 -1.36 -7.34
C GLU A 34 -13.47 -0.04 -6.58
N LEU A 35 -12.69 0.07 -5.51
CA LEU A 35 -12.57 1.29 -4.71
C LEU A 35 -12.04 2.45 -5.57
N GLY A 36 -11.03 2.22 -6.40
CA GLY A 36 -10.44 3.23 -7.27
C GLY A 36 -11.45 3.84 -8.26
N ARG A 37 -12.36 3.02 -8.80
CA ARG A 37 -13.45 3.54 -9.66
C ARG A 37 -14.41 4.44 -8.88
N TRP A 38 -14.69 4.12 -7.61
CA TRP A 38 -15.57 4.92 -6.76
C TRP A 38 -14.90 6.22 -6.32
N VAL A 39 -13.65 6.16 -5.87
CA VAL A 39 -12.83 7.32 -5.54
C VAL A 39 -12.68 8.24 -6.75
N GLY A 40 -12.49 7.69 -7.95
CA GLY A 40 -12.41 8.47 -9.18
C GLY A 40 -13.69 9.26 -9.48
N LYS A 41 -14.86 8.65 -9.25
CA LYS A 41 -16.15 9.35 -9.37
C LYS A 41 -16.32 10.41 -8.28
N ALA A 42 -16.01 10.08 -7.03
CA ALA A 42 -16.06 11.02 -5.91
C ALA A 42 -15.16 12.24 -6.14
N ARG A 43 -13.95 12.04 -6.69
CA ARG A 43 -13.03 13.13 -7.00
C ARG A 43 -13.57 14.10 -8.04
N ARG A 44 -14.28 13.61 -9.07
CA ARG A 44 -14.90 14.46 -10.10
C ARG A 44 -16.04 15.30 -9.50
N MET A 45 -16.92 14.66 -8.73
CA MET A 45 -18.01 15.36 -8.04
C MET A 45 -17.47 16.37 -7.02
N TRP A 46 -16.39 16.04 -6.31
CA TRP A 46 -15.72 16.95 -5.38
C TRP A 46 -15.09 18.15 -6.10
N SER A 47 -14.45 17.96 -7.25
CA SER A 47 -13.88 19.09 -8.01
C SER A 47 -14.95 20.06 -8.49
N GLU A 48 -16.13 19.55 -8.86
CA GLU A 48 -17.28 20.38 -9.25
C GLU A 48 -17.84 21.13 -8.02
N ALA A 49 -18.00 20.44 -6.88
CA ALA A 49 -18.46 21.07 -5.64
C ALA A 49 -17.50 22.14 -5.11
N VAL A 50 -16.18 21.90 -5.19
CA VAL A 50 -15.17 22.89 -4.79
C VAL A 50 -15.17 24.08 -5.74
N ALA A 51 -15.35 23.88 -7.05
CA ALA A 51 -15.44 24.97 -8.01
C ALA A 51 -16.70 25.85 -7.80
N GLU A 52 -17.82 25.24 -7.44
CA GLU A 52 -19.04 25.96 -7.06
C GLU A 52 -18.86 26.69 -5.71
N MET A 53 -18.20 26.08 -4.73
CA MET A 53 -17.85 26.74 -3.46
C MET A 53 -16.85 27.89 -3.65
N GLU A 54 -15.89 27.80 -4.58
CA GLU A 54 -14.98 28.91 -4.92
C GLU A 54 -15.74 30.14 -5.46
N LYS A 55 -16.90 29.92 -6.10
CA LYS A 55 -17.75 30.99 -6.59
C LYS A 55 -18.47 31.74 -5.46
N ASP A 56 -18.72 31.08 -4.34
CA ASP A 56 -19.56 31.61 -3.24
C ASP A 56 -18.78 31.90 -1.93
N LEU A 57 -17.62 31.27 -1.67
CA LEU A 57 -16.83 31.41 -0.42
C LEU A 57 -15.70 32.46 -0.47
N GLY A 58 -15.44 33.08 -1.63
CA GLY A 58 -14.43 34.13 -1.71
C GLY A 58 -13.00 33.66 -1.32
N PRO A 59 -12.11 34.57 -0.86
CA PRO A 59 -10.65 34.35 -0.81
C PRO A 59 -10.17 33.18 0.08
N GLU A 60 -10.96 32.69 1.03
CA GLU A 60 -10.56 31.60 1.95
C GLU A 60 -10.39 30.24 1.24
N GLY A 61 -11.15 29.98 0.18
CA GLY A 61 -10.99 28.76 -0.63
C GLY A 61 -9.66 28.71 -1.37
N LYS A 62 -9.09 29.87 -1.71
CA LYS A 62 -7.82 29.97 -2.43
C LYS A 62 -6.63 29.57 -1.56
N GLU A 63 -6.63 29.92 -0.28
CA GLU A 63 -5.54 29.57 0.64
C GLU A 63 -5.44 28.05 0.88
N LEU A 64 -6.59 27.37 0.97
CA LEU A 64 -6.66 25.91 1.05
C LEU A 64 -6.14 25.23 -0.22
N LEU A 65 -6.50 25.77 -1.39
CA LEU A 65 -5.99 25.27 -2.67
C LEU A 65 -4.48 25.47 -2.79
N ASP A 66 -3.98 26.64 -2.40
CA ASP A 66 -2.55 26.97 -2.46
C ASP A 66 -1.74 26.12 -1.48
N THR A 67 -2.25 25.91 -0.27
CA THR A 67 -1.65 24.99 0.71
C THR A 67 -1.58 23.57 0.15
N THR A 68 -2.66 23.08 -0.46
CA THR A 68 -2.70 21.76 -1.11
C THR A 68 -1.66 21.67 -2.25
N ARG A 69 -1.48 22.76 -3.00
CA ARG A 69 -0.54 22.83 -4.10
C ARG A 69 0.91 22.85 -3.64
N GLN A 70 1.20 23.56 -2.54
CA GLN A 70 2.50 23.57 -1.88
C GLN A 70 2.84 22.19 -1.31
N ILE A 71 1.90 21.50 -0.66
CA ILE A 71 2.08 20.11 -0.20
C ILE A 71 2.40 19.18 -1.37
N THR A 72 1.71 19.36 -2.50
CA THR A 72 1.95 18.56 -3.71
C THR A 72 3.34 18.82 -4.29
N GLN A 73 3.82 20.07 -4.26
CA GLN A 73 5.18 20.43 -4.70
C GLN A 73 6.26 19.88 -3.76
N ALA A 74 6.08 20.03 -2.46
CA ALA A 74 6.98 19.46 -1.45
C ALA A 74 7.09 17.93 -1.59
N THR A 75 5.96 17.26 -1.87
CA THR A 75 5.94 15.81 -2.14
C THR A 75 6.70 15.45 -3.41
N ARG A 76 6.67 16.31 -4.43
CA ARG A 76 7.38 16.10 -5.69
C ARG A 76 8.89 16.27 -5.54
N GLU A 77 9.33 17.11 -4.63
CA GLU A 77 10.73 17.31 -4.27
C GLU A 77 11.26 16.17 -3.37
N VAL A 78 10.42 15.62 -2.50
CA VAL A 78 10.74 14.35 -1.80
C VAL A 78 10.90 13.19 -2.77
N LYS A 79 10.16 13.19 -3.89
CA LYS A 79 10.27 12.18 -4.95
C LYS A 79 11.54 12.30 -5.81
N THR A 80 12.21 13.46 -5.84
CA THR A 80 13.49 13.62 -6.54
C THR A 80 14.69 13.18 -5.70
N MET A 81 14.50 12.98 -4.39
CA MET A 81 15.43 12.15 -3.64
C MET A 81 15.32 10.71 -4.18
N LYS A 82 16.46 10.07 -4.35
CA LYS A 82 16.61 8.76 -5.01
C LYS A 82 16.21 7.52 -4.18
N PRO A 83 15.72 7.55 -2.91
CA PRO A 83 15.61 6.32 -2.13
C PRO A 83 14.49 5.41 -2.64
N ALA A 84 13.41 5.93 -3.22
CA ALA A 84 12.30 5.07 -3.65
C ALA A 84 12.73 3.99 -4.65
N ARG A 85 13.49 4.33 -5.70
CA ARG A 85 13.97 3.33 -6.66
C ARG A 85 15.00 2.38 -6.06
N LYS A 86 15.88 2.87 -5.19
CA LYS A 86 16.91 2.05 -4.55
C LYS A 86 16.30 1.05 -3.57
N LEU A 87 15.33 1.49 -2.78
CA LEU A 87 14.55 0.66 -1.86
C LEU A 87 13.70 -0.37 -2.60
N LEU A 88 13.11 -0.01 -3.76
CA LEU A 88 12.41 -0.99 -4.61
C LEU A 88 13.37 -2.05 -5.18
N ALA A 89 14.58 -1.66 -5.57
CA ALA A 89 15.58 -2.60 -6.07
C ALA A 89 16.06 -3.56 -4.97
N GLU A 90 16.32 -3.03 -3.76
CA GLU A 90 16.72 -3.84 -2.59
C GLU A 90 15.59 -4.76 -2.12
N SER A 91 14.34 -4.30 -2.08
CA SER A 91 13.20 -5.14 -1.68
C SER A 91 12.91 -6.26 -2.67
N THR A 92 13.08 -6.02 -3.97
CA THR A 92 12.90 -7.05 -5.01
C THR A 92 13.94 -8.18 -4.86
N GLY A 93 15.19 -7.84 -4.53
CA GLY A 93 16.23 -8.83 -4.23
C GLY A 93 15.88 -9.69 -3.03
N LEU A 94 15.45 -9.06 -1.93
CA LEU A 94 15.08 -9.75 -0.70
C LEU A 94 13.87 -10.68 -0.88
N VAL A 95 12.87 -10.27 -1.68
CA VAL A 95 11.71 -11.11 -2.03
C VAL A 95 12.14 -12.33 -2.85
N ASN A 96 13.11 -12.18 -3.76
CA ASN A 96 13.61 -13.28 -4.58
C ASN A 96 14.44 -14.28 -3.76
N ASP A 97 15.23 -13.80 -2.80
CA ASP A 97 15.99 -14.66 -1.89
C ASP A 97 15.08 -15.45 -0.95
N VAL A 98 14.05 -14.80 -0.40
CA VAL A 98 13.02 -15.48 0.41
C VAL A 98 12.23 -16.49 -0.43
N ALA A 99 11.90 -16.16 -1.69
CA ALA A 99 11.24 -17.10 -2.59
C ALA A 99 12.10 -18.35 -2.83
N LYS A 100 13.41 -18.20 -3.00
CA LYS A 100 14.35 -19.31 -3.12
C LYS A 100 14.47 -20.14 -1.84
N GLU A 101 14.45 -19.50 -0.68
CA GLU A 101 14.53 -20.18 0.61
C GLU A 101 13.26 -21.01 0.89
N VAL A 102 12.09 -20.49 0.52
CA VAL A 102 10.80 -21.22 0.59
C VAL A 102 10.73 -22.37 -0.42
N GLU A 103 11.27 -22.19 -1.63
CA GLU A 103 11.32 -23.24 -2.65
C GLU A 103 12.32 -24.36 -2.31
N GLY A 104 13.40 -24.03 -1.59
CA GLY A 104 14.38 -25.00 -1.08
C GLY A 104 13.90 -25.80 0.14
N GLN A 105 12.77 -25.43 0.75
CA GLN A 105 12.20 -26.08 1.91
C GLN A 105 10.85 -26.74 1.58
N ALA A 106 10.83 -27.56 0.53
CA ALA A 106 9.76 -28.52 0.32
C ALA A 106 9.82 -29.60 1.43
N PRO A 107 8.72 -29.90 2.15
CA PRO A 107 8.73 -30.94 3.17
C PRO A 107 8.82 -32.31 2.47
N GLU A 108 9.88 -33.07 2.74
CA GLU A 108 9.93 -34.47 2.36
C GLU A 108 8.78 -35.23 3.05
N PRO A 109 8.04 -36.10 2.33
CA PRO A 109 6.96 -36.87 2.92
C PRO A 109 7.53 -37.80 4.01
N PRO A 110 6.79 -38.03 5.11
CA PRO A 110 7.26 -38.93 6.16
C PRO A 110 7.43 -40.34 5.60
N SER A 111 8.68 -40.78 5.50
CA SER A 111 9.04 -42.15 5.17
C SER A 111 8.56 -43.08 6.29
N SER A 112 7.54 -43.86 5.94
CA SER A 112 7.09 -45.03 6.67
C SER A 112 8.24 -46.04 6.78
N ASN A 113 8.83 -46.19 7.98
CA ASN A 113 9.62 -47.37 8.32
C ASN A 113 9.04 -48.02 9.58
N GLY A 114 8.30 -49.10 9.35
CA GLY A 114 7.98 -50.06 10.39
C GLY A 114 9.21 -50.90 10.74
N THR A 115 9.47 -51.07 12.03
CA THR A 115 10.21 -52.21 12.59
C THR A 115 9.72 -52.43 14.01
N GLY A 116 9.21 -53.64 14.27
CA GLY A 116 8.44 -53.97 15.46
C GLY A 116 9.24 -54.13 16.75
N HIS A 117 8.50 -54.11 17.86
CA HIS A 117 8.93 -54.71 19.12
C HIS A 117 7.70 -55.11 19.94
N THR A 118 7.43 -56.41 20.00
CA THR A 118 6.61 -57.07 21.01
C THR A 118 7.38 -57.16 22.32
N PRO A 119 6.69 -57.17 23.46
CA PRO A 119 6.91 -58.25 24.43
C PRO A 119 5.71 -59.18 24.56
#